data_AF-A0A9P4Q6H1-F1
#
_entry.id   AF-A0A9P4Q6H1-F1
#
_cell.length_a   1.000
_cell.length_b   1.000
_cell.length_c   1.000
_cell.angle_alpha   90.00
_cell.angle_beta   90.00
_cell.angle_gamma   90.00
#
_symmetry.space_group_name_H-M   'P 1'
#
loop_
_entity.id
_entity.type
_entity.pdbx_description
1 polymer ?
#
loop_
_entity_poly.entity_id
_entity_poly.type
_entity_poly.pdbx_seq_one_letter_code
_entity_poly.pdbx_strand_id
1 'polypeptide(L)' 'MPGRTRPIEKFAEATAKCTVEGAVYGKCIVANYQNVSKNMCAKEFIALKDCYLKAAGKKS' A
#
# COMPACT_ATOMS: atom_id res chain seq x y z
N MET A 1 26.74 15.44 -4.15
CA MET A 1 26.22 14.95 -2.86
C MET A 1 25.10 13.96 -3.16
N PRO A 2 25.26 12.64 -2.98
CA PRO A 2 24.14 11.74 -3.21
C PRO A 2 23.16 11.97 -2.06
N GLY A 3 22.09 12.72 -2.35
CA GLY A 3 20.94 12.84 -1.47
C GLY A 3 20.51 11.43 -1.12
N ARG A 4 20.61 11.09 0.16
CA ARG A 4 20.26 9.80 0.73
C ARG A 4 18.79 9.56 0.41
N THR A 5 18.49 8.93 -0.74
CA THR A 5 17.13 8.63 -1.19
C THR A 5 16.43 7.99 -0.01
N ARG A 6 15.52 8.75 0.57
CA ARG A 6 15.00 8.40 1.89
C ARG A 6 14.21 7.12 1.70
N PRO A 7 14.23 6.16 2.64
CA PRO A 7 13.36 4.98 2.58
C PRO A 7 11.91 5.34 2.24
N ILE A 8 11.49 6.54 2.67
CA ILE A 8 10.22 7.20 2.40
C ILE A 8 9.95 7.40 0.90
N GLU A 9 10.94 7.77 0.08
CA GLU A 9 10.77 7.94 -1.37
C GLU A 9 10.60 6.59 -2.08
N LYS A 10 11.38 5.57 -1.69
CA LYS A 10 11.16 4.21 -2.17
C LYS A 10 9.79 3.67 -1.76
N PHE A 11 9.35 3.99 -0.54
CA PHE A 11 8.01 3.66 -0.05
C PHE A 11 6.95 4.43 -0.86
N ALA A 12 7.15 5.71 -1.15
CA ALA A 12 6.25 6.53 -1.94
C ALA A 12 6.17 6.02 -3.39
N GLU A 13 7.28 5.63 -4.03
CA GLU A 13 7.29 5.01 -5.36
C GLU A 13 6.60 3.64 -5.36
N ALA A 14 6.81 2.82 -4.32
CA ALA A 14 6.11 1.55 -4.16
C ALA A 14 4.61 1.76 -3.96
N THR A 15 4.24 2.72 -3.11
CA THR A 15 2.84 3.12 -2.91
C THR A 15 2.25 3.67 -4.18
N ALA A 16 2.99 4.48 -4.94
CA ALA A 16 2.56 5.05 -6.22
C ALA A 16 2.23 3.96 -7.23
N LYS A 17 3.02 2.89 -7.30
CA LYS A 17 2.74 1.71 -8.15
C LYS A 17 1.53 0.93 -7.69
N CYS A 18 1.28 0.88 -6.37
CA CYS A 18 0.16 0.18 -5.75
C CYS A 18 -0.99 1.11 -5.32
N THR A 19 -1.06 2.32 -5.88
CA THR A 19 -2.03 3.36 -5.47
C THR A 19 -3.45 2.90 -5.71
N VAL A 20 -3.67 2.11 -6.75
CA VAL A 20 -4.98 1.52 -7.08
C VAL A 20 -5.45 0.62 -5.95
N GLU A 21 -4.62 -0.31 -5.50
CA GLU A 21 -4.95 -1.25 -4.42
C GLU A 21 -5.09 -0.51 -3.07
N GLY A 22 -4.29 0.53 -2.84
CA GLY A 22 -4.42 1.39 -1.66
C GLY A 22 -5.69 2.23 -1.65
N ALA A 23 -6.11 2.73 -2.82
CA ALA A 23 -7.38 3.43 -2.96
C ALA A 23 -8.57 2.48 -2.76
N VAL A 24 -8.49 1.24 -3.22
CA VAL A 24 -9.55 0.23 -3.01
C VAL A 24 -9.62 -0.17 -1.53
N TYR A 25 -8.49 -0.43 -0.88
CA TYR A 25 -8.44 -0.69 0.57
C TYR A 25 -8.98 0.50 1.38
N GLY A 26 -8.53 1.71 1.05
CA GLY A 26 -9.02 2.94 1.67
C GLY A 26 -10.52 3.15 1.46
N LYS A 27 -11.05 2.87 0.28
CA LYS A 27 -12.50 2.92 0.00
C LYS A 27 -13.28 1.94 0.87
N CYS A 28 -12.80 0.71 1.02
CA CYS A 28 -13.44 -0.29 1.88
C CYS A 28 -13.44 0.14 3.34
N ILE A 29 -12.33 0.71 3.84
CA ILE A 29 -12.24 1.23 5.21
C ILE A 29 -13.12 2.45 5.39
N VAL A 30 -13.14 3.41 4.47
CA VAL A 30 -13.97 4.62 4.57
C VAL A 30 -15.46 4.25 4.51
N ALA A 31 -15.84 3.33 3.63
CA ALA A 31 -17.22 2.85 3.53
C ALA A 31 -17.69 2.14 4.82
N ASN A 32 -16.77 1.49 5.54
CA ASN A 32 -17.08 0.76 6.77
C ASN A 32 -16.44 1.38 8.01
N TYR A 33 -16.10 2.68 7.98
CA TYR A 33 -15.25 3.32 9.01
C TYR A 33 -15.83 3.21 10.43
N GLN A 34 -17.17 3.15 10.54
CA GLN A 34 -17.88 2.99 11.81
C GLN A 34 -17.86 1.56 12.37
N ASN A 35 -17.53 0.55 11.57
CA ASN A 35 -17.56 -0.86 11.98
C ASN A 35 -16.29 -1.62 11.58
N VAL A 36 -15.23 -0.89 11.23
CA VAL A 36 -14.01 -1.45 10.68
C VAL A 36 -13.42 -2.48 11.64
N SER A 37 -13.57 -3.74 11.27
CA SER A 37 -13.18 -4.89 12.07
C SER A 37 -12.02 -5.62 11.40
N LYS A 38 -11.18 -6.27 12.20
CA LYS A 38 -10.06 -7.06 11.70
C LYS A 38 -10.60 -8.11 10.71
N ASN A 39 -10.13 -8.05 9.46
CA ASN A 39 -10.55 -8.81 8.27
C ASN A 39 -11.67 -8.25 7.38
N MET A 40 -12.31 -7.12 7.69
CA MET A 40 -13.34 -6.56 6.80
C MET A 40 -12.83 -6.25 5.40
N CYS A 41 -11.65 -5.65 5.31
CA CYS A 41 -10.99 -5.33 4.04
C CYS A 41 -9.76 -6.23 3.82
N ALA A 42 -9.81 -7.48 4.29
CA ALA A 42 -8.68 -8.42 4.21
C ALA A 42 -8.25 -8.66 2.75
N LYS A 43 -9.21 -8.83 1.83
CA LYS A 43 -8.91 -9.05 0.41
C LYS A 43 -8.12 -7.89 -0.19
N GLU A 44 -8.54 -6.67 0.12
CA GLU A 44 -7.94 -5.45 -0.41
C GLU A 44 -6.59 -5.18 0.26
N PHE A 45 -6.48 -5.51 1.54
CA PHE A 45 -5.21 -5.48 2.27
C PHE A 45 -4.20 -6.49 1.74
N ILE A 46 -4.64 -7.71 1.40
CA ILE A 46 -3.77 -8.75 0.82
C ILE A 46 -3.27 -8.32 -0.56
N ALA A 47 -4.13 -7.76 -1.40
CA ALA A 47 -3.75 -7.20 -2.70
C ALA A 47 -2.70 -6.08 -2.52
N LEU A 48 -3.03 -5.05 -1.72
CA LEU A 48 -2.11 -3.95 -1.41
C LEU A 48 -0.77 -4.48 -0.88
N LYS A 49 -0.79 -5.42 0.07
CA LYS A 49 0.42 -6.03 0.63
C LYS A 49 1.23 -6.78 -0.44
N ASP A 50 0.60 -7.54 -1.31
CA ASP A 50 1.26 -8.29 -2.38
C ASP A 50 1.96 -7.33 -3.35
N CYS A 51 1.27 -6.26 -3.78
CA CYS A 51 1.88 -5.22 -4.59
C CYS A 51 3.01 -4.50 -3.84
N TYR A 52 2.83 -4.19 -2.56
CA TYR A 52 3.87 -3.58 -1.74
C TYR A 52 5.12 -4.45 -1.63
N LEU A 53 4.95 -5.77 -1.43
CA LEU A 53 6.04 -6.73 -1.36
C LEU A 53 6.75 -6.87 -2.72
N LYS A 54 6.00 -6.88 -3.82
CA LYS A 54 6.55 -6.86 -5.18
C LYS A 54 7.31 -5.57 -5.49
N ALA A 55 6.82 -4.43 -5.02
CA ALA A 55 7.43 -3.13 -5.27
C ALA A 55 8.61 -2.82 -4.32
N ALA A 56 8.58 -3.35 -3.09
CA ALA A 56 9.68 -3.29 -2.12
C ALA A 56 10.78 -4.31 -2.44
N GLY A 57 10.44 -5.41 -3.11
CA GLY A 57 11.39 -6.34 -3.72
C GLY A 57 12.15 -5.65 -4.84
N LYS A 58 13.36 -5.18 -4.52
CA LYS A 58 14.44 -4.76 -5.43
C LYS A 58 14.10 -4.86 -6.94
N LYS A 59 14.02 -3.71 -7.62
CA LYS A 59 14.60 -3.63 -8.96
C LYS A 59 16.03 -4.15 -8.86
N SER A 60 16.32 -5.26 -9.56
CA SER A 60 17.68 -5.70 -9.83
C SER A 60 18.44 -4.64 -10.61
#